data_AF-A0A7K8NCI6-F1
#
_entry.id   AF-A0A7K8NCI6-F1
#
_cell.length_a   1.000
_cell.length_b   1.000
_cell.length_c   1.000
_cell.angle_alpha   90.00
_cell.angle_beta   90.00
_cell.angle_gamma   90.00
#
_symmetry.space_group_name_H-M   'P 1'
#
loop_
_entity.id
_entity.type
_entity.pdbx_description
1 polymer ?
#
loop_
_entity_poly.entity_id
_entity_poly.type
_entity_poly.pdbx_seq_one_letter_code
_entity_poly.pdbx_strand_id
1 'polypeptide(L)'
;EQVTVDVLDHLEHLALVDFRNAEGVERLRKAVQFADQLHEVNTEGIEPMDSVLEDRCLYLRDDDVTEGNCTKELLENAREKIEEYFVAPPGNIPLPKLEERETFLQRS
;
A
#
# COMPACT_ATOMS: atom_id res chain seq x y z
N GLU A 1 9.11 -19.87 2.92
CA GLU A 1 10.31 -19.12 3.38
C GLU A 1 10.12 -18.68 4.83
N GLN A 2 11.18 -18.53 5.66
CA GLN A 2 11.00 -18.07 7.05
C GLN A 2 10.82 -16.55 7.10
N VAL A 3 9.69 -16.09 7.64
CA VAL A 3 9.43 -14.65 7.86
C VAL A 3 10.30 -14.16 9.02
N THR A 4 11.39 -13.47 8.70
CA THR A 4 12.33 -12.88 9.69
C THR A 4 11.85 -11.50 10.16
N VAL A 5 12.44 -11.00 11.24
CA VAL A 5 12.15 -9.65 11.77
C VAL A 5 12.52 -8.58 10.74
N ASP A 6 13.65 -8.71 10.06
CA ASP A 6 14.07 -7.76 9.01
C ASP A 6 13.07 -7.68 7.85
N VAL A 7 12.49 -8.82 7.46
CA VAL A 7 11.44 -8.87 6.42
C VAL A 7 10.17 -8.18 6.91
N LEU A 8 9.78 -8.38 8.17
CA LEU A 8 8.62 -7.68 8.74
C LEU A 8 8.83 -6.17 8.76
N ASP A 9 10.00 -5.71 9.22
CA ASP A 9 10.37 -4.29 9.26
C ASP A 9 10.34 -3.67 7.86
N HIS A 10 10.86 -4.39 6.88
CA HIS A 10 10.86 -3.94 5.49
C HIS A 10 9.44 -3.85 4.91
N LEU A 11 8.60 -4.85 5.17
CA LEU A 11 7.21 -4.87 4.71
C LEU A 11 6.38 -3.75 5.36
N GLU A 12 6.55 -3.48 6.66
CA GLU A 12 5.88 -2.33 7.30
C GLU A 12 6.28 -1.00 6.67
N HIS A 13 7.56 -0.85 6.36
CA HIS A 13 8.07 0.35 5.73
C HIS A 13 7.48 0.57 4.33
N LEU A 14 7.41 -0.48 3.52
CA LEU A 14 6.83 -0.41 2.17
C LEU A 14 5.31 -0.20 2.20
N ALA A 15 4.61 -0.90 3.10
CA ALA A 15 3.16 -0.83 3.21
C ALA A 15 2.67 0.43 3.95
N LEU A 16 3.55 1.12 4.69
CA LEU A 16 3.22 2.21 5.60
C LEU A 16 2.17 1.81 6.66
N VAL A 17 2.22 0.55 7.10
CA VAL A 17 1.30 -0.04 8.08
C VAL A 17 2.08 -0.74 9.18
N ASP A 18 1.71 -0.51 10.44
CA ASP A 18 2.19 -1.29 11.58
C ASP A 18 1.35 -2.56 11.75
N PHE A 19 1.99 -3.72 11.62
CA PHE A 19 1.33 -5.01 11.78
C PHE A 19 2.19 -6.04 12.55
N ARG A 20 3.31 -5.62 13.16
CA ARG A 20 4.19 -6.44 14.01
C ARG A 20 3.59 -6.79 15.37
N ASN A 21 2.28 -7.02 15.43
CA ASN A 21 1.65 -7.69 16.56
C ASN A 21 1.55 -9.20 16.29
N ALA A 22 1.41 -10.00 17.36
CA ALA A 22 1.41 -11.46 17.26
C ALA A 22 0.35 -11.99 16.27
N GLU A 23 -0.83 -11.37 16.25
CA GLU A 23 -1.92 -11.78 15.36
C GLU A 23 -1.64 -11.46 13.88
N GLY A 24 -1.08 -10.29 13.60
CA GLY A 24 -0.71 -9.83 12.26
C GLY A 24 0.40 -10.68 11.65
N VAL A 25 1.43 -11.00 12.45
CA VAL A 25 2.52 -11.89 12.00
C VAL A 25 2.00 -13.30 11.73
N GLU A 26 1.13 -13.85 12.57
CA GLU A 26 0.53 -15.17 12.33
C GLU A 26 -0.36 -15.19 11.09
N ARG A 27 -1.14 -14.13 10.84
CA ARG A 27 -1.92 -13.99 9.61
C ARG A 27 -1.02 -13.95 8.38
N LEU A 28 0.07 -13.18 8.41
CA LEU A 28 1.02 -13.12 7.30
C LEU A 28 1.64 -14.49 7.02
N ARG A 29 2.09 -15.21 8.05
CA ARG A 29 2.66 -16.56 7.91
C ARG A 29 1.67 -17.53 7.27
N LYS A 30 0.41 -17.51 7.69
CA LYS A 30 -0.65 -18.35 7.10
C LYS A 30 -0.93 -17.97 5.64
N ALA A 31 -0.93 -16.69 5.30
CA ALA A 31 -1.13 -16.23 3.93
C ALA A 31 0.01 -16.68 3.00
N VAL A 32 1.27 -16.58 3.44
CA VAL A 32 2.44 -17.08 2.70
C VAL A 32 2.35 -18.59 2.51
N GLN A 33 2.07 -19.34 3.59
CA GLN A 33 1.91 -20.80 3.52
C GLN A 33 0.76 -21.22 2.57
N PHE A 34 -0.32 -20.43 2.51
CA PHE A 34 -1.41 -20.68 1.58
C PHE A 34 -0.97 -20.44 0.13
N ALA A 35 -0.21 -19.37 -0.14
CA ALA A 35 0.32 -19.07 -1.47
C ALA A 35 1.37 -20.09 -1.95
N ASP A 36 2.13 -20.71 -1.04
CA ASP A 36 3.15 -21.74 -1.37
C ASP A 36 2.57 -22.91 -2.17
N GLN A 37 1.26 -23.18 -2.07
CA GLN A 37 0.56 -24.21 -2.87
C GLN A 37 0.66 -23.97 -4.38
N LEU A 38 0.82 -22.71 -4.81
CA LEU A 38 0.97 -22.36 -6.22
C LEU A 38 2.26 -22.90 -6.84
N HIS A 39 3.28 -23.22 -6.03
CA HIS A 39 4.53 -23.82 -6.51
C HIS A 39 4.36 -25.26 -7.00
N GLU A 40 3.27 -25.94 -6.66
CA GLU A 40 2.97 -27.30 -7.16
C GLU A 40 2.50 -27.30 -8.62
N VAL A 41 2.11 -26.13 -9.16
CA VAL A 41 1.62 -25.98 -10.54
C VAL A 41 2.80 -25.75 -11.48
N ASN A 42 2.95 -26.60 -12.50
CA ASN A 42 3.97 -26.41 -13.53
C ASN A 42 3.58 -25.27 -14.49
N THR A 43 4.35 -24.18 -14.49
CA THR A 43 4.20 -23.02 -15.38
C THR A 43 5.34 -22.90 -16.39
N GLU A 44 6.13 -23.96 -16.61
CA GLU A 44 7.22 -23.97 -17.59
C GLU A 44 6.68 -23.69 -19.00
N GLY A 45 7.23 -22.66 -19.65
CA GLY A 45 6.82 -22.25 -21.00
C GLY A 45 5.46 -21.54 -21.07
N ILE A 46 4.85 -21.20 -19.94
CA ILE A 46 3.61 -20.43 -19.88
C ILE A 46 3.93 -18.95 -19.69
N GLU A 47 3.50 -18.12 -20.63
CA GLU A 47 3.64 -16.66 -20.53
C GLU A 47 2.73 -16.10 -19.42
N PRO A 48 3.21 -15.15 -18.59
CA PRO A 48 2.38 -14.49 -17.58
C PRO A 48 1.20 -13.74 -18.20
N MET A 49 0.02 -13.84 -17.58
CA MET A 49 -1.16 -13.07 -17.98
C MET A 49 -1.13 -11.69 -17.33
N ASP A 50 -1.12 -10.64 -18.15
CA ASP A 50 -1.15 -9.23 -17.72
C ASP A 50 -2.57 -8.64 -17.73
N SER A 51 -3.42 -9.09 -18.65
CA SER A 51 -4.82 -8.67 -18.82
C SER A 51 -5.64 -9.82 -19.38
N VAL A 52 -6.90 -9.95 -18.94
CA VAL A 52 -7.86 -10.89 -19.55
C VAL A 52 -8.44 -10.39 -20.89
N LEU A 53 -8.10 -9.16 -21.29
CA LEU A 53 -8.63 -8.49 -22.48
C LEU A 53 -7.62 -8.52 -23.64
N GLU A 54 -7.13 -9.71 -23.97
CA GLU A 54 -6.06 -9.92 -24.96
C GLU A 54 -6.41 -9.38 -26.37
N ASP A 55 -7.70 -9.41 -26.74
CA ASP A 55 -8.18 -8.97 -28.06
C ASP A 55 -8.41 -7.44 -28.19
N ARG A 56 -8.00 -6.64 -27.20
CA ARG A 56 -8.25 -5.20 -27.20
C ARG A 56 -6.99 -4.39 -27.38
N CYS A 57 -7.07 -3.42 -28.28
CA CYS A 57 -6.03 -2.40 -28.41
C CYS A 57 -6.03 -1.50 -27.17
N LEU A 58 -4.87 -0.92 -26.86
CA LEU A 58 -4.74 0.13 -25.85
C LEU A 58 -5.58 1.35 -26.26
N TYR A 59 -6.51 1.75 -25.38
CA TYR A 59 -7.32 2.94 -25.60
C TYR A 59 -6.49 4.18 -25.27
N LEU A 60 -6.38 5.08 -26.24
CA LEU A 60 -5.83 6.41 -26.01
C LEU A 60 -6.97 7.36 -25.66
N ARG A 61 -6.70 8.29 -24.74
CA ARG A 61 -7.58 9.41 -24.43
C ARG A 61 -7.20 10.57 -25.35
N ASP A 62 -8.20 11.24 -25.93
CA ASP A 62 -7.99 12.48 -26.69
C ASP A 62 -7.37 13.58 -25.79
N ASP A 63 -6.51 14.41 -26.36
CA ASP A 63 -5.82 15.49 -25.65
C ASP A 63 -6.69 16.75 -25.54
N ASP A 64 -7.85 16.59 -24.92
CA ASP A 64 -8.81 17.66 -24.69
C ASP A 64 -8.90 18.01 -23.20
N VAL A 65 -9.16 19.29 -22.91
CA VAL A 65 -9.44 19.79 -21.56
C VAL A 65 -10.91 19.53 -21.23
N THR A 66 -11.16 18.67 -20.24
CA THR A 66 -12.53 18.27 -19.86
C THR A 66 -13.04 19.01 -18.62
N GLU A 67 -12.17 19.44 -17.71
CA GLU A 67 -12.54 20.04 -16.43
C GLU A 67 -11.52 21.11 -15.97
N GLY A 68 -11.97 22.02 -15.10
CA GLY A 68 -11.13 23.04 -14.48
C GLY A 68 -11.86 23.78 -13.36
N ASN A 69 -11.12 24.50 -12.50
CA ASN A 69 -11.64 25.32 -11.40
C ASN A 69 -12.49 24.57 -10.35
N CYS A 70 -12.25 23.26 -10.15
CA CYS A 70 -12.98 22.42 -9.19
C CYS A 70 -12.35 22.36 -7.78
N THR A 71 -11.53 23.35 -7.41
CA THR A 71 -10.80 23.40 -6.13
C THR A 71 -11.68 23.14 -4.91
N LYS A 72 -12.89 23.71 -4.88
CA LYS A 72 -13.84 23.54 -3.77
C LYS A 72 -14.25 22.08 -3.56
N GLU A 73 -14.52 21.36 -4.65
CA GLU A 73 -14.95 19.96 -4.64
C GLU A 73 -13.78 19.04 -4.26
N LEU A 74 -12.60 19.30 -4.82
CA LEU A 74 -11.39 18.52 -4.54
C LEU A 74 -10.94 18.62 -3.06
N LEU A 75 -11.14 19.79 -2.43
CA LEU A 75 -10.75 20.05 -1.05
C LEU A 75 -11.84 19.74 -0.01
N GLU A 76 -12.96 19.15 -0.41
CA GLU A 76 -14.09 18.86 0.49
C GLU A 76 -13.70 17.83 1.56
N ASN A 77 -12.94 16.81 1.17
CA ASN A 77 -12.51 15.72 2.05
C ASN A 77 -11.16 15.98 2.75
N ALA A 78 -10.54 17.15 2.54
CA ALA A 78 -9.25 17.46 3.14
C ALA A 78 -9.39 17.60 4.66
N ARG A 79 -8.66 16.78 5.43
CA ARG A 79 -8.64 16.87 6.91
C ARG A 79 -8.14 18.23 7.39
N GLU A 80 -7.09 18.73 6.78
CA GLU A 80 -6.51 20.03 7.05
C GLU A 80 -6.11 20.69 5.73
N LYS A 81 -6.42 21.97 5.61
CA LYS A 81 -6.09 22.80 4.45
C LYS A 81 -5.75 24.20 4.92
N ILE A 82 -4.78 24.82 4.25
CA ILE A 82 -4.44 26.22 4.42
C ILE A 82 -4.60 26.86 3.05
N GLU A 83 -5.48 27.85 2.98
CA GLU A 83 -5.93 28.42 1.71
C GLU A 83 -6.46 27.31 0.77
N GLU A 84 -5.84 27.13 -0.39
CA GLU A 84 -6.21 26.13 -1.39
C GLU A 84 -5.21 24.95 -1.45
N TYR A 85 -4.41 24.77 -0.40
CA TYR A 85 -3.41 23.70 -0.31
C TYR A 85 -3.79 22.64 0.72
N PHE A 86 -3.53 21.37 0.38
CA PHE A 86 -3.55 20.28 1.35
C PHE A 86 -2.40 20.45 2.34
N VAL A 87 -2.70 20.26 3.62
CA VAL A 87 -1.67 20.25 4.67
C VAL A 87 -1.32 18.80 4.99
N ALA A 88 -0.02 18.50 4.96
CA ALA A 88 0.55 17.25 5.40
C ALA A 88 1.69 17.52 6.39
N PRO A 89 1.97 16.60 7.33
CA PRO A 89 3.21 16.63 8.10
C PRO A 89 4.43 16.67 7.17
N PRO A 90 5.58 17.20 7.63
CA PRO A 90 6.81 17.19 6.84
C PRO A 90 7.09 15.76 6.36
N GLY A 91 7.24 15.56 5.05
CA GLY A 91 7.47 14.23 4.47
C GLY A 91 8.78 13.59 4.96
N ASN A 92 8.85 12.26 4.90
CA ASN A 92 10.01 11.46 5.31
C ASN A 92 10.25 11.38 6.83
N ILE A 93 9.19 11.40 7.64
CA ILE A 93 9.29 11.07 9.07
C ILE A 93 9.57 9.57 9.15
N PRO A 94 10.74 9.15 9.67
CA PRO A 94 11.00 7.74 9.93
C PRO A 94 9.89 7.19 10.81
N LEU A 95 9.47 5.96 10.55
CA LEU A 95 8.56 5.27 11.44
C LEU A 95 9.08 5.39 12.89
N PRO A 96 8.25 5.85 13.86
CA PRO A 96 8.69 5.98 15.24
C PRO A 96 9.28 4.66 15.71
N LYS A 97 10.34 4.73 16.52
CA LYS A 97 10.95 3.53 17.09
C LYS A 97 9.90 2.77 17.91
N LEU A 98 10.04 1.45 18.03
CA LEU A 98 9.08 0.61 18.75
C LEU A 98 8.76 1.17 20.16
N GLU A 99 9.78 1.64 20.87
CA GLU A 99 9.70 2.29 22.19
C GLU A 99 8.79 3.53 22.19
N GLU A 100 8.79 4.29 21.10
CA GLU A 100 7.99 5.51 20.94
C GLU A 100 6.55 5.19 20.55
N ARG A 101 6.31 4.10 19.80
CA ARG A 101 4.95 3.67 19.40
C ARG A 101 4.10 3.28 20.61
N GLU A 102 4.67 2.60 21.60
CA GLU A 102 3.96 2.22 22.83
C GLU A 102 3.50 3.45 23.63
N THR A 103 4.29 4.54 23.63
CA THR A 103 3.89 5.79 24.31
C THR A 103 2.71 6.52 23.68
N PHE A 104 2.46 6.35 22.37
CA PHE A 104 1.29 6.96 21.73
C PHE A 104 -0.02 6.26 22.11
N LEU A 105 0.02 4.93 22.30
CA LEU A 105 -1.14 4.13 22.69
C LEU A 105 -1.56 4.35 24.15
N GLN A 106 -0.63 4.69 25.04
CA GLN A 106 -0.93 4.99 26.45
C GLN A 106 -1.52 6.40 26.66
N ARG A 107 -1.47 7.26 25.64
CA ARG A 107 -1.86 8.67 25.71
C ARG A 107 -3.21 8.96 25.04
N SER A 108 -3.88 7.93 24.53
CA SER A 108 -5.26 7.95 24.03
C SER A 108 -6.17 7.22 25.00
#